data_AF-A0A0P7VH35-F1
#
_entry.id   AF-A0A0P7VH35-F1
#
_cell.length_a   1.000
_cell.length_b   1.000
_cell.length_c   1.000
_cell.angle_alpha   90.00
_cell.angle_beta   90.00
_cell.angle_gamma   90.00
#
_symmetry.space_group_name_H-M   'P 1'
#
loop_
_entity.id
_entity.type
_entity.pdbx_description
1 polymer ?
#
loop_
_entity_poly.entity_id
_entity_poly.type
_entity_poly.pdbx_seq_one_letter_code
_entity_poly.pdbx_strand_id
1 'polypeptide(L)'
;MARKPITTKTLRHLFALSGNRCAHPECDHILVNDDGLFVAQIAHVSSAEPGGPRYNNSLDDEFRRSAENLIILCYRHHREIDMNTSTTVEEITAMKREHEAKFAEAPYHVAKEAIDRILQEQADFWAATLAANVAARHEFDLVMPLSEEVDFDALAGELENAISGLATAGESLSEYIATLDAAVAPFLRENGFANAEDSWWKDFFDHGHTLHGRVFETTDLALPNWTLRAHSNLVQMRLKFAELEQRLGNKSSDLNRKIKALREQVILIAKNYAYHD
;
A
#
# COMPACT_ATOMS: atom_id res chain seq x y z
N MET A 1 7.56 -7.25 0.47
CA MET A 1 7.29 -7.37 -0.97
C MET A 1 5.84 -6.97 -1.17
N ALA A 2 5.56 -6.05 -2.09
CA ALA A 2 4.22 -5.53 -2.30
C ALA A 2 3.86 -5.73 -3.78
N ARG A 3 2.67 -6.27 -4.04
CA ARG A 3 2.17 -6.49 -5.40
C ARG A 3 2.14 -5.15 -6.15
N LYS A 4 3.01 -4.99 -7.14
CA LYS A 4 3.04 -3.78 -7.98
C LYS A 4 1.94 -3.85 -9.05
N PRO A 5 1.38 -2.70 -9.46
CA PRO A 5 0.45 -2.66 -10.58
C PRO A 5 1.17 -3.05 -11.88
N ILE A 6 0.44 -3.77 -12.75
CA ILE A 6 0.88 -4.14 -14.09
C ILE A 6 0.98 -2.86 -14.93
N THR A 7 2.08 -2.69 -15.65
CA THR A 7 2.29 -1.48 -16.47
C THR A 7 1.47 -1.52 -17.75
N THR A 8 1.11 -0.35 -18.29
CA THR A 8 0.46 -0.23 -19.61
C THR A 8 1.28 -0.88 -20.72
N LYS A 9 2.61 -0.81 -20.65
CA LYS A 9 3.51 -1.49 -21.59
C LYS A 9 3.35 -3.01 -21.52
N THR A 10 3.31 -3.57 -20.32
CA THR A 10 3.08 -5.01 -20.09
C THR A 10 1.70 -5.43 -20.61
N LEU A 11 0.65 -4.67 -20.30
CA LEU A 11 -0.70 -4.95 -20.79
C LEU A 11 -0.74 -4.98 -22.32
N ARG A 12 -0.20 -3.94 -22.99
CA ARG A 12 -0.14 -3.88 -24.46
C ARG A 12 0.60 -5.08 -25.05
N HIS A 13 1.69 -5.51 -24.43
CA HIS A 13 2.43 -6.69 -24.87
C HIS A 13 1.60 -7.97 -24.75
N LEU A 14 1.02 -8.22 -23.58
CA LEU A 14 0.23 -9.43 -23.34
C LEU A 14 -0.97 -9.51 -24.29
N PHE A 15 -1.68 -8.41 -24.48
CA PHE A 15 -2.78 -8.40 -25.42
C PHE A 15 -2.34 -8.55 -26.88
N ALA A 16 -1.22 -7.93 -27.27
CA ALA A 16 -0.69 -8.04 -28.63
C ALA A 16 -0.41 -9.49 -29.02
N LEU A 17 0.06 -10.32 -28.09
CA LEU A 17 0.36 -11.73 -28.32
C LEU A 17 -0.80 -12.67 -27.95
N SER A 18 -1.95 -12.13 -27.53
CA SER A 18 -3.08 -12.94 -27.07
C SER A 18 -4.01 -13.42 -28.19
N GLY A 19 -4.03 -12.74 -29.34
CA GLY A 19 -4.97 -13.06 -30.42
C GLY A 19 -6.44 -12.88 -30.06
N ASN A 20 -6.76 -12.15 -28.97
CA ASN A 20 -8.08 -12.14 -28.34
C ASN A 20 -8.60 -13.54 -27.95
N ARG A 21 -7.70 -14.46 -27.60
CA ARG A 21 -8.01 -15.85 -27.26
C ARG A 21 -7.37 -16.22 -25.93
N CYS A 22 -8.07 -17.04 -25.14
CA CYS A 22 -7.53 -17.65 -23.93
C CYS A 22 -6.23 -18.40 -24.22
N ALA A 23 -5.19 -18.22 -23.41
CA ALA A 23 -3.91 -18.89 -23.62
C ALA A 23 -3.90 -20.39 -23.25
N HIS A 24 -5.01 -20.91 -22.70
CA HIS A 24 -5.11 -22.32 -22.34
C HIS A 24 -5.27 -23.17 -23.62
N PRO A 25 -4.60 -24.34 -23.73
CA PRO A 25 -4.73 -25.20 -24.89
C PRO A 25 -6.21 -25.54 -25.16
N GLU A 26 -6.58 -25.56 -26.43
CA GLU A 26 -7.92 -25.93 -26.91
C GLU A 26 -9.07 -25.02 -26.41
N CYS A 27 -8.76 -23.83 -25.88
CA CYS A 27 -9.76 -22.86 -25.44
C CYS A 27 -9.89 -21.67 -26.40
N ASP A 28 -11.04 -21.54 -27.05
CA ASP A 28 -11.32 -20.45 -27.99
C ASP A 28 -12.07 -19.25 -27.37
N HIS A 29 -12.21 -19.21 -26.05
CA HIS A 29 -12.89 -18.09 -25.37
C HIS A 29 -12.22 -16.75 -25.68
N ILE A 30 -13.05 -15.77 -26.02
CA ILE A 30 -12.64 -14.40 -26.28
C ILE A 30 -12.23 -13.68 -24.99
N LEU A 31 -11.21 -12.83 -25.08
CA LEU A 31 -10.72 -12.04 -23.94
C LEU A 31 -11.43 -10.69 -23.85
N VAL A 32 -11.73 -10.12 -25.01
CA VAL A 32 -12.46 -8.89 -25.23
C VAL A 32 -13.66 -9.25 -26.11
N ASN A 33 -14.86 -8.92 -25.64
CA ASN A 33 -16.09 -9.21 -26.38
C ASN A 33 -16.30 -8.21 -27.54
N ASP A 34 -17.35 -8.41 -28.34
CA ASP A 34 -17.69 -7.54 -29.47
C ASP A 34 -17.99 -6.10 -29.05
N ASP A 35 -18.45 -5.92 -27.82
CA ASP A 35 -18.65 -4.60 -27.26
C ASP A 35 -17.32 -3.92 -26.91
N GLY A 36 -16.18 -4.60 -26.83
CA GLY A 36 -14.90 -4.04 -26.36
C GLY A 36 -14.67 -4.17 -24.85
N LEU A 37 -15.48 -4.96 -24.15
CA LEU A 37 -15.34 -5.26 -22.72
C LEU A 37 -14.31 -6.39 -22.51
N PHE A 38 -13.32 -6.15 -21.65
CA PHE A 38 -12.38 -7.18 -21.22
C PHE A 38 -13.04 -8.15 -20.23
N VAL A 39 -13.33 -9.38 -20.67
CA VAL A 39 -14.06 -10.43 -19.94
C VAL A 39 -13.14 -11.55 -19.43
N ALA A 40 -11.83 -11.32 -19.47
CA ALA A 40 -10.80 -12.27 -19.08
C ALA A 40 -9.98 -11.77 -17.88
N GLN A 41 -8.99 -12.56 -17.46
CA GLN A 41 -8.15 -12.27 -16.31
C GLN A 41 -6.67 -12.51 -16.64
N ILE A 42 -5.80 -11.81 -15.93
CA ILE A 42 -4.34 -11.94 -16.05
C ILE A 42 -3.85 -12.73 -14.84
N ALA A 43 -3.35 -13.95 -15.09
CA ALA A 43 -2.78 -14.81 -14.08
C ALA A 43 -1.26 -14.65 -14.00
N HIS A 44 -0.69 -14.99 -12.84
CA HIS A 44 0.75 -15.07 -12.66
C HIS A 44 1.23 -16.50 -12.89
N VAL A 45 2.33 -16.65 -13.64
CA VAL A 45 3.04 -17.92 -13.78
C VAL A 45 3.62 -18.33 -12.42
N SER A 46 4.43 -17.45 -11.81
CA SER A 46 4.84 -17.53 -10.40
C SER A 46 4.08 -16.48 -9.59
N SER A 47 3.38 -16.91 -8.52
CA SER A 47 2.57 -16.02 -7.66
C SER A 47 3.32 -14.75 -7.27
N ALA A 48 2.63 -13.61 -7.32
CA ALA A 48 3.12 -12.31 -6.89
C ALA A 48 3.22 -12.17 -5.36
N GLU A 49 2.49 -12.97 -4.59
CA GLU A 49 2.39 -12.84 -3.13
C GLU A 49 3.00 -14.03 -2.39
N PRO A 50 3.70 -13.79 -1.26
CA PRO A 50 4.18 -14.87 -0.39
C PRO A 50 3.03 -15.80 0.04
N GLY A 51 3.24 -17.11 -0.06
CA GLY A 51 2.23 -18.12 0.28
C GLY A 51 1.25 -18.46 -0.86
N GLY A 52 1.30 -17.74 -1.99
CA GLY A 52 0.54 -18.13 -3.19
C GLY A 52 1.18 -19.29 -3.98
N PRO A 53 0.43 -19.91 -4.91
CA PRO A 53 0.92 -21.02 -5.72
C PRO A 53 2.21 -20.67 -6.48
N ARG A 54 3.18 -21.60 -6.49
CA ARG A 54 4.46 -21.43 -7.22
C ARG A 54 5.27 -20.18 -6.82
N TYR A 55 5.03 -19.60 -5.64
CA TYR A 55 5.76 -18.43 -5.19
C TYR A 55 7.28 -18.72 -5.08
N ASN A 56 8.08 -17.92 -5.78
CA ASN A 56 9.54 -18.01 -5.73
C ASN A 56 10.15 -16.75 -5.08
N ASN A 57 10.76 -16.91 -3.90
CA ASN A 57 11.32 -15.81 -3.11
C ASN A 57 12.51 -15.08 -3.77
N SER A 58 13.12 -15.67 -4.80
CA SER A 58 14.25 -15.05 -5.52
C SER A 58 13.82 -14.07 -6.61
N LEU A 59 12.52 -14.03 -6.94
CA LEU A 59 11.98 -13.12 -7.96
C LEU A 59 11.60 -11.76 -7.36
N ASP A 60 12.07 -10.69 -7.99
CA ASP A 60 11.74 -9.33 -7.60
C ASP A 60 10.36 -8.86 -8.09
N ASP A 61 9.88 -7.74 -7.53
CA ASP A 61 8.58 -7.16 -7.85
C ASP A 61 8.45 -6.69 -9.32
N GLU A 62 9.56 -6.43 -10.03
CA GLU A 62 9.52 -6.04 -11.44
C GLU A 62 9.30 -7.23 -12.36
N PHE A 63 10.00 -8.34 -12.12
CA PHE A 63 9.79 -9.59 -12.83
C PHE A 63 8.38 -10.13 -12.58
N ARG A 64 7.88 -10.04 -11.35
CA ARG A 64 6.53 -10.50 -11.00
C ARG A 64 5.44 -9.85 -11.86
N ARG A 65 5.62 -8.58 -12.26
CA ARG A 65 4.72 -7.83 -13.13
C ARG A 65 5.18 -7.75 -14.59
N SER A 66 6.21 -8.50 -14.98
CA SER A 66 6.70 -8.51 -16.36
C SER A 66 5.79 -9.35 -17.24
N ALA A 67 5.87 -9.13 -18.55
CA ALA A 67 5.14 -9.97 -19.50
C ALA A 67 5.60 -11.43 -19.46
N GLU A 68 6.83 -11.71 -19.02
CA GLU A 68 7.34 -13.09 -18.92
C GLU A 68 6.63 -13.89 -17.82
N ASN A 69 6.24 -13.24 -16.72
CA ASN A 69 5.58 -13.89 -15.59
C ASN A 69 4.04 -13.82 -15.63
N LEU A 70 3.45 -13.26 -16.70
CA LEU A 70 2.01 -13.06 -16.83
C LEU A 70 1.43 -13.77 -18.05
N ILE A 71 0.23 -14.30 -17.89
CA ILE A 71 -0.53 -15.00 -18.94
C ILE A 71 -2.00 -14.56 -18.89
N ILE A 72 -2.64 -14.35 -20.05
CA ILE A 72 -4.06 -13.98 -20.12
C ILE A 72 -4.93 -15.22 -20.35
N LEU A 73 -5.95 -15.40 -19.50
CA LEU A 73 -6.85 -16.55 -19.51
C LEU A 73 -8.30 -16.09 -19.35
N CYS A 74 -9.25 -16.88 -19.83
CA CYS A 74 -10.64 -16.67 -19.45
C CYS A 74 -10.83 -16.96 -17.96
N TYR A 75 -11.93 -16.45 -17.37
CA TYR A 75 -12.22 -16.60 -15.95
C TYR A 75 -12.09 -18.04 -15.43
N ARG A 76 -12.60 -19.02 -16.19
CA ARG A 76 -12.54 -20.44 -15.84
C ARG A 76 -11.09 -20.93 -15.69
N HIS A 77 -10.27 -20.78 -16.74
CA HIS A 77 -8.89 -21.30 -16.71
C HIS A 77 -7.99 -20.51 -15.78
N HIS A 78 -8.25 -19.21 -15.58
CA HIS A 78 -7.58 -18.43 -14.54
C HIS A 78 -7.82 -19.06 -13.16
N ARG A 79 -9.07 -19.40 -12.82
CA ARG A 79 -9.42 -20.05 -11.57
C ARG A 79 -8.78 -21.43 -11.41
N GLU A 80 -8.74 -22.22 -12.49
CA GLU A 80 -8.11 -23.55 -12.48
C GLU A 80 -6.60 -23.45 -12.19
N ILE A 81 -5.89 -22.51 -12.81
CA ILE A 81 -4.44 -22.31 -12.61
C ILE A 81 -4.12 -21.69 -11.23
N ASP A 82 -4.95 -20.77 -10.75
CA ASP A 82 -4.75 -20.13 -9.44
C ASP A 82 -5.03 -21.08 -8.27
N MET A 83 -5.91 -22.05 -8.44
CA MET A 83 -6.23 -23.02 -7.38
C MET A 83 -5.37 -24.28 -7.45
N ASN A 84 -4.80 -24.59 -8.62
CA ASN A 84 -4.02 -25.80 -8.80
C ASN A 84 -2.53 -25.56 -8.52
N THR A 85 -2.00 -26.19 -7.47
CA THR A 85 -0.56 -26.21 -7.16
C THR A 85 0.21 -27.28 -7.90
N SER A 86 -0.45 -28.23 -8.57
CA SER A 86 0.20 -29.31 -9.31
C SER A 86 0.75 -28.84 -10.66
N THR A 87 0.14 -27.81 -11.25
CA THR A 87 0.64 -27.20 -12.49
C THR A 87 1.91 -26.40 -12.16
N THR A 88 2.99 -26.75 -12.86
CA THR A 88 4.34 -26.20 -12.67
C THR A 88 4.54 -24.87 -13.40
N VAL A 89 5.57 -24.12 -13.01
CA VAL A 89 5.95 -22.87 -13.70
C VAL A 89 6.30 -23.15 -15.15
N GLU A 90 6.99 -24.27 -15.40
CA GLU A 90 7.45 -24.73 -16.70
C GLU A 90 6.28 -25.03 -17.64
N GLU A 91 5.24 -25.71 -17.15
CA GLU A 91 4.02 -26.01 -17.92
C GLU A 91 3.27 -24.75 -18.35
N ILE A 92 3.05 -23.80 -17.42
CA ILE A 92 2.36 -22.53 -17.74
C ILE A 92 3.22 -21.68 -18.70
N THR A 93 4.55 -21.70 -18.51
CA THR A 93 5.47 -20.99 -19.40
C THR A 93 5.47 -21.59 -20.81
N ALA A 94 5.42 -22.92 -20.93
CA ALA A 94 5.29 -23.60 -22.22
C ALA A 94 3.96 -23.25 -22.90
N MET A 95 2.85 -23.35 -22.16
CA MET A 95 1.52 -22.94 -22.62
C MET A 95 1.49 -21.50 -23.15
N LYS A 96 2.05 -20.56 -22.38
CA LYS A 96 2.18 -19.16 -22.80
C LYS A 96 2.98 -19.04 -24.10
N ARG A 97 4.17 -19.65 -24.18
CA ARG A 97 5.04 -19.56 -25.35
C ARG A 97 4.37 -20.12 -26.60
N GLU A 98 3.72 -21.27 -26.49
CA GLU A 98 3.00 -21.90 -27.60
C GLU A 98 1.82 -21.05 -28.07
N HIS A 99 1.10 -20.40 -27.16
CA HIS A 99 0.03 -19.47 -27.50
C HIS A 99 0.55 -18.22 -28.20
N GLU A 100 1.52 -17.55 -27.60
CA GLU A 100 2.07 -16.29 -28.11
C GLU A 100 2.76 -16.47 -29.46
N ALA A 101 3.40 -17.62 -29.71
CA ALA A 101 4.01 -17.94 -30.99
C ALA A 101 3.00 -17.92 -32.16
N LYS A 102 1.72 -18.26 -31.90
CA LYS A 102 0.66 -18.22 -32.94
C LYS A 102 0.33 -16.81 -33.42
N PHE A 103 0.58 -15.81 -32.56
CA PHE A 103 0.21 -14.41 -32.81
C PHE A 103 1.42 -13.48 -32.92
N ALA A 104 2.64 -14.03 -32.85
CA ALA A 104 3.88 -13.26 -32.95
C ALA A 104 4.05 -12.56 -34.32
N GLU A 105 3.59 -13.20 -35.40
CA GLU A 105 3.68 -12.65 -36.77
C GLU A 105 2.50 -11.73 -37.13
N ALA A 106 1.38 -11.84 -36.39
CA ALA A 106 0.17 -11.02 -36.58
C ALA A 106 -0.37 -10.54 -35.22
N PRO A 107 0.23 -9.48 -34.64
CA PRO A 107 -0.14 -9.00 -33.32
C PRO A 107 -1.59 -8.55 -33.27
N TYR A 108 -2.31 -8.95 -32.23
CA TYR A 108 -3.66 -8.46 -31.97
C TYR A 108 -3.61 -7.00 -31.52
N HIS A 109 -4.10 -6.11 -32.37
CA HIS A 109 -4.23 -4.70 -32.00
C HIS A 109 -5.46 -4.54 -31.11
N VAL A 110 -5.22 -4.38 -29.80
CA VAL A 110 -6.26 -3.89 -28.89
C VAL A 110 -6.70 -2.53 -29.40
N ALA A 111 -7.99 -2.43 -29.67
CA ALA A 111 -8.68 -1.20 -29.99
C ALA A 111 -8.30 -0.15 -28.94
N LYS A 112 -7.86 1.04 -29.35
CA LYS A 112 -7.53 2.15 -28.44
C LYS A 112 -8.69 2.40 -27.47
N GLU A 113 -9.90 2.17 -27.96
CA GLU A 113 -11.18 2.20 -27.29
C GLU A 113 -11.22 1.33 -26.02
N ALA A 114 -10.56 0.17 -25.98
CA ALA A 114 -10.52 -0.67 -24.77
C ALA A 114 -9.58 -0.11 -23.69
N ILE A 115 -8.49 0.55 -24.09
CA ILE A 115 -7.63 1.28 -23.14
C ILE A 115 -8.35 2.53 -22.64
N ASP A 116 -9.00 3.27 -23.55
CA ASP A 116 -9.77 4.47 -23.22
C ASP A 116 -10.92 4.14 -22.25
N ARG A 117 -11.54 2.96 -22.35
CA ARG A 117 -12.55 2.49 -21.38
C ARG A 117 -12.01 2.26 -19.99
N ILE A 118 -10.84 1.64 -19.85
CA ILE A 118 -10.23 1.43 -18.52
C ILE A 118 -9.94 2.80 -17.86
N LEU A 119 -9.46 3.77 -18.65
CA LEU A 119 -9.24 5.13 -18.17
C LEU A 119 -10.56 5.81 -17.80
N GLN A 120 -11.62 5.58 -18.58
CA GLN A 120 -12.95 6.11 -18.30
C GLN A 120 -13.54 5.49 -17.02
N GLU A 121 -13.40 4.19 -16.80
CA GLU A 121 -13.85 3.53 -15.56
C GLU A 121 -13.16 4.10 -14.32
N GLN A 122 -11.86 4.44 -14.42
CA GLN A 122 -11.15 5.12 -13.33
C GLN A 122 -11.70 6.52 -13.08
N ALA A 123 -11.97 7.30 -14.14
CA ALA A 123 -12.54 8.63 -14.02
C ALA A 123 -13.96 8.60 -13.44
N ASP A 124 -14.79 7.65 -13.90
CA ASP A 124 -16.17 7.47 -13.42
C ASP A 124 -16.19 7.10 -11.94
N PHE A 125 -15.26 6.25 -11.50
CA PHE A 125 -15.08 5.92 -10.08
C PHE A 125 -14.79 7.17 -9.24
N TRP A 126 -13.83 7.99 -9.65
CA TRP A 126 -13.47 9.20 -8.91
C TRP A 126 -14.61 10.22 -8.91
N ALA A 127 -15.27 10.43 -10.03
CA ALA A 127 -16.42 11.33 -10.13
C ALA A 127 -17.54 10.92 -9.16
N ALA A 128 -17.91 9.64 -9.13
CA ALA A 128 -18.92 9.12 -8.22
C ALA A 128 -18.49 9.25 -6.75
N THR A 129 -17.22 8.94 -6.44
CA THR A 129 -16.67 9.00 -5.08
C THR A 129 -16.62 10.44 -4.54
N LEU A 130 -16.15 11.39 -5.34
CA LEU A 130 -16.08 12.79 -4.96
C LEU A 130 -17.49 13.39 -4.78
N ALA A 131 -18.44 13.05 -5.64
CA ALA A 131 -19.83 13.46 -5.48
C ALA A 131 -20.43 12.96 -4.15
N ALA A 132 -20.18 11.69 -3.80
CA ALA A 132 -20.60 11.13 -2.52
C ALA A 132 -19.91 11.80 -1.32
N ASN A 133 -18.61 12.12 -1.43
CA ASN A 133 -17.87 12.83 -0.38
C ASN A 133 -18.44 14.25 -0.15
N VAL A 134 -18.73 14.99 -1.22
CA VAL A 134 -19.36 16.32 -1.14
C VAL A 134 -20.75 16.24 -0.52
N ALA A 135 -21.58 15.29 -0.94
CA ALA A 135 -22.91 15.08 -0.36
C ALA A 135 -22.83 14.78 1.15
N ALA A 136 -21.92 13.89 1.56
CA ALA A 136 -21.71 13.55 2.96
C ALA A 136 -21.22 14.75 3.78
N ARG A 137 -20.37 15.62 3.22
CA ARG A 137 -19.90 16.86 3.86
C ARG A 137 -21.00 17.91 4.03
N HIS A 138 -22.02 17.91 3.17
CA HIS A 138 -23.19 18.77 3.37
C HIS A 138 -24.07 18.30 4.54
N GLU A 139 -24.04 17.01 4.87
CA GLU A 139 -24.80 16.43 5.98
C GLU A 139 -24.02 16.45 7.30
N PHE A 140 -22.69 16.25 7.24
CA PHE A 140 -21.80 16.18 8.39
C PHE A 140 -20.48 16.92 8.14
N ASP A 141 -20.22 17.98 8.91
CA ASP A 141 -19.03 18.85 8.75
C ASP A 141 -17.68 18.16 9.03
N LEU A 142 -17.68 16.99 9.69
CA LEU A 142 -16.47 16.25 10.06
C LEU A 142 -16.04 15.20 9.03
N VAL A 143 -16.73 15.11 7.89
CA VAL A 143 -16.34 14.19 6.82
C VAL A 143 -15.03 14.68 6.18
N MET A 144 -14.03 13.80 6.20
CA MET A 144 -12.71 14.08 5.63
C MET A 144 -12.82 14.36 4.12
N PRO A 145 -12.25 15.47 3.62
CA PRO A 145 -12.28 15.77 2.19
C PRO A 145 -11.43 14.76 1.41
N LEU A 146 -11.95 14.34 0.25
CA LEU A 146 -11.16 13.62 -0.75
C LEU A 146 -10.90 14.53 -1.96
N SER A 147 -9.78 14.31 -2.63
CA SER A 147 -9.44 14.99 -3.87
C SER A 147 -8.66 14.05 -4.78
N GLU A 148 -9.01 14.04 -6.07
CA GLU A 148 -8.31 13.30 -7.11
C GLU A 148 -7.07 14.07 -7.62
N GLU A 149 -7.10 15.40 -7.58
CA GLU A 149 -6.09 16.27 -8.19
C GLU A 149 -4.80 16.43 -7.36
N VAL A 150 -4.75 15.82 -6.18
CA VAL A 150 -3.59 15.93 -5.28
C VAL A 150 -2.51 14.96 -5.73
N ASP A 151 -1.34 15.50 -6.07
CA ASP A 151 -0.20 14.65 -6.41
C ASP A 151 0.30 13.84 -5.21
N PHE A 152 1.10 12.81 -5.52
CA PHE A 152 1.64 11.92 -4.50
C PHE A 152 2.49 12.65 -3.44
N ASP A 153 3.20 13.71 -3.81
CA ASP A 153 4.08 14.43 -2.88
C ASP A 153 3.29 15.27 -1.89
N ALA A 154 2.23 15.92 -2.34
CA ALA A 154 1.31 16.63 -1.47
C ALA A 154 0.64 15.67 -0.48
N LEU A 155 0.12 14.52 -0.94
CA LEU A 155 -0.44 13.49 -0.05
C LEU A 155 0.59 12.95 0.95
N ALA A 156 1.81 12.69 0.49
CA ALA A 156 2.89 12.23 1.38
C ALA A 156 3.27 13.31 2.41
N GLY A 157 3.24 14.58 2.04
CA GLY A 157 3.46 15.70 2.97
C GLY A 157 2.34 15.85 4.00
N GLU A 158 1.08 15.71 3.59
CA GLU A 158 -0.06 15.70 4.52
C GLU A 158 0.04 14.56 5.53
N LEU A 159 0.41 13.36 5.08
CA LEU A 159 0.61 12.22 5.97
C LEU A 159 1.79 12.42 6.92
N GLU A 160 2.88 13.02 6.46
CA GLU A 160 4.02 13.37 7.32
C GLU A 160 3.62 14.35 8.41
N ASN A 161 2.83 15.38 8.07
CA ASN A 161 2.27 16.33 9.02
C ASN A 161 1.34 15.64 10.04
N ALA A 162 0.48 14.73 9.59
CA ALA A 162 -0.41 13.98 10.47
C ALA A 162 0.36 13.08 11.45
N ILE A 163 1.41 12.39 10.98
CA ILE A 163 2.30 11.58 11.84
C ILE A 163 2.99 12.46 12.88
N SER A 164 3.50 13.63 12.46
CA SER A 164 4.12 14.60 13.36
C SER A 164 3.13 15.09 14.43
N GLY A 165 1.90 15.43 14.02
CA GLY A 165 0.83 15.84 14.93
C GLY A 165 0.47 14.75 15.96
N LEU A 166 0.45 13.49 15.55
CA LEU A 166 0.23 12.35 16.46
C LEU A 166 1.38 12.20 17.46
N ALA A 167 2.63 12.39 17.04
CA ALA A 167 3.78 12.36 17.94
C ALA A 167 3.69 13.46 18.99
N THR A 168 3.44 14.71 18.58
CA THR A 168 3.28 15.86 19.50
C THR A 168 2.10 15.68 20.46
N ALA A 169 0.97 15.16 19.98
CA ALA A 169 -0.18 14.86 20.85
C ALA A 169 0.17 13.78 21.89
N GLY A 170 0.97 12.80 21.51
CA GLY A 170 1.52 11.77 22.39
C GLY A 170 2.36 12.34 23.53
N GLU A 171 3.34 13.17 23.17
CA GLU A 171 4.22 13.85 24.14
C GLU A 171 3.41 14.73 25.11
N SER A 172 2.45 15.49 24.58
CA SER A 172 1.56 16.34 25.38
C SER A 172 0.72 15.51 26.37
N LEU A 173 0.24 14.34 25.94
CA LEU A 173 -0.53 13.45 26.79
C LEU A 173 0.34 12.89 27.94
N SER A 174 1.56 12.44 27.63
CA SER A 174 2.53 11.98 28.65
C SER A 174 2.81 13.09 29.68
N GLU A 175 3.05 14.32 29.23
CA GLU A 175 3.28 15.47 30.11
C GLU A 175 2.06 15.80 31.00
N TYR A 176 0.85 15.74 30.45
CA TYR A 176 -0.37 15.96 31.23
C TYR A 176 -0.57 14.88 32.30
N ILE A 177 -0.30 13.62 31.99
CA ILE A 177 -0.38 12.52 32.96
C ILE A 177 0.64 12.73 34.07
N ALA A 178 1.90 13.04 33.73
CA ALA A 178 2.94 13.31 34.71
C ALA A 178 2.59 14.48 35.64
N THR A 179 1.99 15.53 35.08
CA THR A 179 1.52 16.71 35.84
C THR A 179 0.37 16.36 36.78
N LEU A 180 -0.60 15.57 36.28
CA LEU A 180 -1.73 15.11 37.08
C LEU A 180 -1.25 14.25 38.25
N ASP A 181 -0.35 13.30 38.01
CA ASP A 181 0.26 12.45 39.04
C ASP A 181 0.99 13.28 40.10
N ALA A 182 1.72 14.31 39.68
CA ALA A 182 2.43 15.22 40.58
C ALA A 182 1.49 16.10 41.41
N ALA A 183 0.27 16.39 40.94
CA ALA A 183 -0.69 17.25 41.61
C ALA A 183 -1.67 16.50 42.54
N VAL A 184 -2.12 15.31 42.14
CA VAL A 184 -3.14 14.53 42.86
C VAL A 184 -2.59 14.03 44.21
N ALA A 185 -1.36 13.51 44.25
CA ALA A 185 -0.79 12.96 45.48
C ALA A 185 -0.65 14.00 46.60
N PRO A 186 -0.07 15.21 46.37
CA PRO A 186 -0.08 16.28 47.37
C PRO A 186 -1.48 16.71 47.80
N PHE A 187 -2.40 16.89 46.85
CA PHE A 187 -3.77 17.31 47.14
C PHE A 187 -4.51 16.34 48.08
N LEU A 188 -4.40 15.03 47.84
CA LEU A 188 -5.01 14.02 48.69
C LEU A 188 -4.42 14.03 50.11
N ARG A 189 -3.11 14.27 50.24
CA ARG A 189 -2.43 14.36 51.54
C ARG A 189 -2.84 15.59 52.34
N GLU A 190 -2.87 16.76 51.70
CA GLU A 190 -3.25 18.03 52.34
C GLU A 190 -4.68 18.00 52.87
N ASN A 191 -5.58 17.22 52.25
CA ASN A 191 -6.98 17.11 52.64
C ASN A 191 -7.27 15.90 53.54
N GLY A 192 -6.25 15.18 54.01
CA GLY A 192 -6.41 14.05 54.95
C GLY A 192 -7.02 12.79 54.34
N PHE A 193 -7.05 12.68 53.01
CA PHE A 193 -7.50 11.48 52.30
C PHE A 193 -6.38 10.44 52.16
N ALA A 194 -5.11 10.84 52.28
CA ALA A 194 -3.95 9.96 52.15
C ALA A 194 -2.82 10.32 53.13
N ASN A 195 -2.15 9.33 53.69
CA ASN A 195 -0.93 9.51 54.49
C ASN A 195 0.32 9.60 53.60
N ALA A 196 1.46 9.98 54.19
CA ALA A 196 2.73 10.09 53.46
C ALA A 196 3.22 8.72 52.92
N GLU A 197 2.87 7.64 53.62
CA GLU A 197 3.25 6.25 53.31
C GLU A 197 2.22 5.53 52.44
N ASP A 198 1.03 6.11 52.29
CA ASP A 198 -0.02 5.53 51.46
C ASP A 198 0.42 5.59 49.98
N SER A 199 0.14 4.53 49.23
CA SER A 199 0.28 4.49 47.76
C SER A 199 -1.04 4.11 47.08
N TRP A 200 -2.11 3.92 47.86
CA TRP A 200 -3.35 3.32 47.41
C TRP A 200 -4.05 4.12 46.31
N TRP A 201 -3.81 5.43 46.16
CA TRP A 201 -4.38 6.18 45.04
C TRP A 201 -3.73 5.83 43.70
N LYS A 202 -2.47 5.35 43.72
CA LYS A 202 -1.88 4.70 42.55
C LYS A 202 -2.61 3.38 42.28
N ASP A 203 -2.91 2.63 43.33
CA ASP A 203 -3.64 1.36 43.26
C ASP A 203 -5.15 1.50 42.94
N PHE A 204 -5.79 2.64 43.25
CA PHE A 204 -7.23 2.86 43.08
C PHE A 204 -7.60 3.07 41.61
N PHE A 205 -6.72 3.72 40.86
CA PHE A 205 -6.84 3.75 39.41
C PHE A 205 -6.34 2.42 38.81
N ASP A 206 -5.40 1.72 39.46
CA ASP A 206 -4.88 0.42 39.02
C ASP A 206 -5.76 -0.77 39.48
N HIS A 207 -6.79 -1.14 38.71
CA HIS A 207 -7.65 -2.31 38.95
C HIS A 207 -6.90 -3.67 38.80
N GLY A 208 -5.88 -3.92 39.62
CA GLY A 208 -5.09 -5.18 39.61
C GLY A 208 -4.10 -5.31 38.45
N HIS A 209 -3.99 -4.29 37.61
CA HIS A 209 -2.94 -4.10 36.62
C HIS A 209 -2.56 -2.62 36.66
N THR A 210 -1.27 -2.31 36.66
CA THR A 210 -0.84 -0.92 36.76
C THR A 210 -1.30 -0.13 35.53
N LEU A 211 -2.39 0.63 35.65
CA LEU A 211 -2.88 1.62 34.70
C LEU A 211 -1.77 2.65 34.44
N HIS A 212 -0.96 2.98 35.45
CA HIS A 212 0.31 3.70 35.27
C HIS A 212 1.26 3.00 34.29
N GLY A 213 1.42 1.68 34.41
CA GLY A 213 2.23 0.88 33.48
C GLY A 213 1.67 0.86 32.05
N ARG A 214 0.35 0.66 31.89
CA ARG A 214 -0.29 0.66 30.56
C ARG A 214 -0.29 2.02 29.89
N VAL A 215 -0.49 3.09 30.67
CA VAL A 215 -0.46 4.47 30.17
C VAL A 215 0.95 4.79 29.71
N PHE A 216 1.97 4.56 30.53
CA PHE A 216 3.37 4.68 30.15
C PHE A 216 3.74 3.83 28.91
N GLU A 217 3.36 2.55 28.90
CA GLU A 217 3.56 1.67 27.74
C GLU A 217 2.93 2.24 26.47
N THR A 218 1.81 2.95 26.58
CA THR A 218 1.12 3.53 25.43
C THR A 218 1.77 4.85 25.00
N THR A 219 2.00 5.77 25.94
CA THR A 219 2.44 7.14 25.66
C THR A 219 3.93 7.26 25.43
N ASP A 220 4.73 6.45 26.12
CA ASP A 220 6.19 6.60 26.15
C ASP A 220 6.91 5.48 25.37
N LEU A 221 6.23 4.35 25.12
CA LEU A 221 6.78 3.25 24.31
C LEU A 221 6.03 3.07 22.99
N ALA A 222 4.75 2.72 23.00
CA ALA A 222 4.03 2.29 21.80
C ALA A 222 3.87 3.43 20.78
N LEU A 223 3.38 4.59 21.21
CA LEU A 223 3.10 5.71 20.32
C LEU A 223 4.36 6.29 19.66
N PRO A 224 5.46 6.58 20.38
CA PRO A 224 6.72 7.00 19.76
C PRO A 224 7.27 5.95 18.78
N ASN A 225 7.18 4.67 19.14
CA ASN A 225 7.64 3.59 18.27
C ASN A 225 6.82 3.47 16.99
N TRP A 226 5.49 3.66 17.06
CA TRP A 226 4.63 3.65 15.88
C TRP A 226 4.83 4.87 15.00
N THR A 227 4.98 6.07 15.56
CA THR A 227 5.20 7.30 14.79
C THR A 227 6.56 7.26 14.08
N LEU A 228 7.63 6.86 14.77
CA LEU A 228 8.96 6.66 14.16
C LEU A 228 8.91 5.62 13.04
N ARG A 229 8.21 4.50 13.24
CA ARG A 229 8.06 3.47 12.21
C ARG A 229 7.25 3.96 11.00
N ALA A 230 6.16 4.67 11.23
CA ALA A 230 5.33 5.24 10.18
C ALA A 230 6.10 6.26 9.35
N HIS A 231 6.83 7.17 10.02
CA HIS A 231 7.69 8.16 9.37
C HIS A 231 8.78 7.48 8.53
N SER A 232 9.49 6.50 9.10
CA SER A 232 10.52 5.74 8.40
C SER A 232 10.00 5.04 7.14
N ASN A 233 8.83 4.40 7.23
CA ASN A 233 8.20 3.76 6.08
C ASN A 233 7.81 4.78 5.00
N LEU A 234 7.26 5.93 5.39
CA LEU A 234 6.84 6.98 4.48
C LEU A 234 8.02 7.57 3.69
N VAL A 235 9.12 7.92 4.37
CA VAL A 235 10.33 8.44 3.72
C VAL A 235 10.91 7.41 2.74
N GLN A 236 10.95 6.13 3.11
CA GLN A 236 11.39 5.06 2.22
C GLN A 236 10.48 4.88 1.00
N MET A 237 9.15 4.96 1.19
CA MET A 237 8.19 4.90 0.09
C MET A 237 8.39 6.05 -0.90
N ARG A 238 8.54 7.29 -0.39
CA ARG A 238 8.82 8.48 -1.21
C ARG A 238 10.09 8.33 -2.03
N LEU A 239 11.16 7.81 -1.43
CA LEU A 239 12.42 7.56 -2.12
C LEU A 239 12.23 6.53 -3.26
N LYS A 240 11.59 5.40 -2.96
CA LYS A 240 11.34 4.34 -3.95
C LYS A 240 10.49 4.83 -5.12
N PHE A 241 9.50 5.69 -4.86
CA PHE A 241 8.67 6.27 -5.90
C PHE A 241 9.46 7.26 -6.77
N ALA A 242 10.23 8.16 -6.16
CA ALA A 242 11.08 9.10 -6.89
C ALA A 242 12.13 8.37 -7.77
N GLU A 243 12.74 7.30 -7.27
CA GLU A 243 13.66 6.46 -8.06
C GLU A 243 12.95 5.71 -9.20
N LEU A 244 11.68 5.33 -9.02
CA LEU A 244 10.88 4.72 -10.07
C LEU A 244 10.57 5.73 -11.19
N GLU A 245 10.15 6.95 -10.86
CA GLU A 245 9.95 8.02 -11.84
C GLU A 245 11.22 8.27 -12.67
N GLN A 246 12.38 8.29 -12.00
CA GLN A 246 13.67 8.46 -12.67
C GLN A 246 13.94 7.33 -13.68
N ARG A 247 13.65 6.07 -13.31
CA ARG A 247 13.78 4.90 -14.19
C ARG A 247 12.80 4.92 -15.36
N LEU A 248 11.62 5.50 -15.17
CA LEU A 248 10.60 5.68 -16.21
C LEU A 248 10.92 6.82 -17.18
N GLY A 249 12.03 7.54 -16.98
CA GLY A 249 12.56 8.52 -17.92
C GLY A 249 12.43 9.98 -17.48
N ASN A 250 11.90 10.25 -16.28
CA ASN A 250 11.91 11.60 -15.72
C ASN A 250 13.34 11.96 -15.29
N LYS A 251 13.98 12.90 -15.99
CA LYS A 251 15.35 13.36 -15.71
C LYS A 251 15.39 14.78 -15.18
N SER A 252 14.30 15.27 -14.58
CA SER A 252 14.27 16.64 -14.05
C SER A 252 15.34 16.85 -12.99
N SER A 253 15.94 18.04 -12.98
CA SER A 253 16.93 18.44 -11.97
C SER A 253 16.31 18.44 -10.57
N ASP A 254 15.02 18.76 -10.48
CA ASP A 254 14.26 18.77 -9.25
C ASP A 254 14.09 17.37 -8.65
N LEU A 255 13.72 16.37 -9.48
CA LEU A 255 13.63 14.97 -9.05
C LEU A 255 14.97 14.44 -8.53
N ASN A 256 16.08 14.80 -9.19
CA ASN A 256 17.42 14.41 -8.73
C ASN A 256 17.77 15.03 -7.37
N ARG A 257 17.41 16.30 -7.14
CA ARG A 257 17.58 16.96 -5.85
C ARG A 257 16.75 16.28 -4.76
N LYS A 258 15.50 15.96 -5.07
CA LYS A 258 14.58 15.24 -4.18
C LYS A 258 15.11 13.86 -3.79
N ILE A 259 15.57 13.06 -4.75
CA ILE A 259 16.18 11.75 -4.48
C ILE A 259 17.39 11.89 -3.55
N LYS A 260 18.24 12.89 -3.78
CA LYS A 260 19.40 13.14 -2.91
C LYS A 260 18.97 13.45 -1.47
N ALA A 261 18.02 14.36 -1.29
CA ALA A 261 17.51 14.73 0.04
C ALA A 261 16.87 13.53 0.76
N LEU A 262 16.04 12.75 0.06
CA LEU A 262 15.40 11.56 0.63
C LEU A 262 16.42 10.48 1.02
N ARG A 263 17.50 10.29 0.25
CA ARG A 263 18.59 9.39 0.63
C ARG A 263 19.31 9.83 1.90
N GLU A 264 19.57 11.13 2.04
CA GLU A 264 20.16 11.70 3.26
C GLU A 264 19.26 11.46 4.47
N GLN A 265 17.94 11.64 4.33
CA GLN A 265 16.97 11.35 5.39
C GLN A 265 16.95 9.86 5.76
N VAL A 266 16.92 8.95 4.79
CA VAL A 266 16.96 7.49 5.05
C VAL A 266 18.25 7.11 5.80
N ILE A 267 19.40 7.70 5.44
CA ILE A 267 20.66 7.47 6.15
C ILE A 267 20.59 7.99 7.59
N LEU A 268 19.97 9.15 7.82
CA LEU A 268 19.80 9.71 9.15
C LEU A 268 18.90 8.81 10.02
N ILE A 269 17.77 8.37 9.47
CA ILE A 269 16.83 7.44 10.11
C ILE A 269 17.56 6.15 10.48
N ALA A 270 18.32 5.56 9.56
CA ALA A 270 19.05 4.32 9.80
C ALA A 270 20.12 4.45 10.91
N LYS A 271 20.62 5.65 11.18
CA LYS A 271 21.62 5.91 12.23
C LYS A 271 21.01 6.25 13.58
N ASN A 272 19.85 6.93 13.58
CA ASN A 272 19.34 7.61 14.75
C ASN A 272 18.02 7.05 15.28
N TYR A 273 17.23 6.35 14.45
CA TYR A 273 15.97 5.79 14.91
C TYR A 273 16.24 4.51 15.70
N ALA A 274 15.78 4.49 16.95
CA ALA A 274 15.80 3.33 17.83
C ALA A 274 14.40 3.17 18.42
N TYR A 275 14.09 1.95 18.86
CA TYR A 275 12.89 1.74 19.65
C TYR A 275 13.11 2.34 21.04
N HIS A 276 12.09 3.03 21.55
CA HIS A 276 11.98 3.37 22.95
C HIS A 276 11.79 2.08 23.75
N ASP A 277 12.58 1.91 24.82
CA ASP A 277 12.64 0.76 25.72
C ASP A 277 12.28 1.09 27.18
#